data_AF-A0A7U3YH37-F1
#
_entry.id   AF-A0A7U3YH37-F1
#
_cell.length_a   1.000
_cell.length_b   1.000
_cell.length_c   1.000
_cell.angle_alpha   90.00
_cell.angle_beta   90.00
_cell.angle_gamma   90.00
#
_symmetry.space_group_name_H-M   'P 1'
#
loop_
_entity.id
_entity.type
_entity.pdbx_description
1 polymer ?
#
loop_
_entity_poly.entity_id
_entity_poly.type
_entity_poly.pdbx_seq_one_letter_code
_entity_poly.pdbx_strand_id
1 'polypeptide(L)'
;MNKHNYHNLEQFYIYPQYIDTYPFKKHLHNIEAIVKTNPTDFFTLNPKTYYFFKMPLCGHPQKISLVELRKRIETNDPLKLYCRICKWLINSGITYEQLAKHYSVNNVRPLSDVHYRHHPVIFTCPDCGEDTPKREMRWVLNHLKNGESFTKHCRGKCNSIGMKHPKLVPFWDEKRNKISIFQVPANDDHLYHRKWYFLCAVCNQPINTPTTAYNAVINTPRCIRHKIKSGTSFAEMAIFFSFARCLSAFPYIELNHRYKYYRHREFDIFVNVTCHDSHHFFAVEVDGIHHRNTADKDEEKNQYAAENMIHLERVRDIELADVNLKNFNNMIQRKSRDKAELNQIITELLNRFLRWLSALNMEKDQFQELKAAIIEEIQHVDVIKDEKAIWKQLNHLGKKLLKDDPKLKPIFEQLREDVRRELGDFITVTEQDIKRPFVCSKCGSTWEQYVKAVVANFRNSKRKATGCPTCANKNKELNAKLKKEAFTLRKAGFTQKKIAETLGKHPTTISSWLKKFEAF
;
A
#
# COMPACT_ATOMS: atom_id res chain seq x y z
N MET A 1 39.72 -58.90 41.35
CA MET A 1 40.58 -57.80 40.87
C MET A 1 40.74 -57.93 39.37
N ASN A 2 39.91 -57.25 38.58
CA ASN A 2 40.17 -57.08 37.14
C ASN A 2 40.54 -55.62 36.92
N LYS A 3 41.80 -55.39 36.57
CA LYS A 3 42.31 -54.11 36.08
C LYS A 3 41.65 -53.84 34.74
N HIS A 4 40.58 -53.04 34.72
CA HIS A 4 40.24 -52.34 33.49
C HIS A 4 41.29 -51.25 33.28
N ASN A 5 42.02 -51.37 32.17
CA ASN A 5 43.00 -50.38 31.73
C ASN A 5 42.27 -49.08 31.37
N TYR A 6 42.19 -48.17 32.34
CA TYR A 6 41.66 -46.81 32.17
C TYR A 6 42.73 -45.83 31.64
N HIS A 7 43.93 -46.33 31.31
CA HIS A 7 45.07 -45.52 30.84
C HIS A 7 44.88 -44.87 29.46
N ASN A 8 43.81 -45.20 28.71
CA ASN A 8 43.49 -44.51 27.46
C ASN A 8 42.48 -43.35 27.66
N LEU A 9 42.06 -43.07 28.89
CA LEU A 9 41.26 -41.89 29.24
C LEU A 9 42.15 -40.69 29.61
N GLU A 10 43.30 -40.56 28.94
CA GLU A 10 44.17 -39.40 29.13
C GLU A 10 43.45 -38.12 28.66
N GLN A 11 42.87 -37.46 29.68
CA GLN A 11 42.34 -36.11 29.74
C GLN A 11 40.87 -35.92 29.32
N PHE A 12 40.00 -35.88 30.34
CA PHE A 12 38.72 -35.15 30.26
C PHE A 12 38.51 -34.27 31.49
N TYR A 13 39.08 -33.08 31.41
CA TYR A 13 38.66 -31.88 32.14
C TYR A 13 38.26 -30.86 31.08
N ILE A 14 37.22 -30.06 31.31
CA ILE A 14 37.04 -28.84 30.51
C ILE A 14 38.02 -27.84 31.10
N TYR A 15 39.24 -27.82 30.56
CA TYR A 15 40.17 -26.75 30.87
C TYR A 15 39.64 -25.42 30.34
N PRO A 16 39.85 -24.29 31.04
CA PRO A 16 39.52 -22.97 30.54
C PRO A 16 40.07 -22.70 29.12
N GLN A 17 41.24 -23.24 28.79
CA GLN A 17 41.85 -23.09 27.45
C GLN A 17 41.03 -23.70 26.29
N TYR A 18 40.09 -24.63 26.56
CA TYR A 18 39.21 -25.19 25.52
C TYR A 18 37.93 -24.39 25.31
N ILE A 19 37.61 -23.43 26.21
CA ILE A 19 36.50 -22.48 26.03
C ILE A 19 36.72 -21.65 24.76
N ASP A 20 37.98 -21.37 24.43
CA ASP A 20 38.36 -20.63 23.23
C ASP A 20 38.53 -21.55 21.99
N THR A 21 38.77 -22.86 22.18
CA THR A 21 38.97 -23.82 21.08
C THR A 21 37.67 -24.32 20.47
N TYR A 22 36.60 -24.41 21.25
CA TYR A 22 35.26 -24.73 20.76
C TYR A 22 34.38 -23.49 20.91
N PRO A 23 33.62 -23.09 19.88
CA PRO A 23 32.77 -21.91 19.94
C PRO A 23 31.55 -22.14 20.86
N PHE A 24 31.77 -22.11 22.18
CA PHE A 24 30.72 -22.21 23.17
C PHE A 24 29.92 -20.91 23.16
N LYS A 25 28.72 -20.94 22.59
CA LYS A 25 27.86 -19.76 22.64
C LYS A 25 27.37 -19.56 24.08
N LYS A 26 27.60 -18.36 24.64
CA LYS A 26 27.28 -17.99 26.04
C LYS A 26 25.83 -18.30 26.49
N HIS A 27 24.87 -18.33 25.56
CA HIS A 27 23.46 -18.67 25.86
C HIS A 27 23.19 -20.18 25.95
N LEU A 28 24.12 -21.02 25.48
CA LEU A 28 23.96 -22.48 25.39
C LEU A 28 24.53 -23.22 26.59
N HIS A 29 25.53 -22.60 27.23
CA HIS A 29 26.23 -23.13 28.39
C HIS A 29 26.35 -22.01 29.41
N ASN A 30 26.01 -22.29 30.68
CA ASN A 30 26.32 -21.36 31.77
C ASN A 30 27.83 -21.45 32.05
N ILE A 31 28.62 -20.82 31.18
CA ILE A 31 30.09 -20.90 31.18
C ILE A 31 30.63 -20.48 32.55
N GLU A 32 30.08 -19.41 33.14
CA GLU A 32 30.46 -18.93 34.48
C GLU A 32 30.19 -19.97 35.57
N ALA A 33 29.06 -20.69 35.53
CA ALA A 33 28.79 -21.76 36.48
C ALA A 33 29.68 -23.00 36.27
N ILE A 34 29.95 -23.37 35.00
CA ILE A 34 30.85 -24.48 34.65
C ILE A 34 32.25 -24.20 35.22
N VAL A 35 32.76 -22.98 35.02
CA VAL A 35 34.06 -22.53 35.55
C VAL A 35 34.06 -22.56 37.08
N LYS A 36 33.00 -22.06 37.74
CA LYS A 36 32.90 -22.08 39.22
C LYS A 36 32.84 -23.49 39.82
N THR A 37 32.35 -24.49 39.10
CA THR A 37 32.27 -25.88 39.58
C THR A 37 33.54 -26.72 39.40
N ASN A 38 34.55 -26.23 38.67
CA ASN A 38 35.75 -27.01 38.34
C ASN A 38 37.07 -26.40 38.90
N PRO A 39 37.41 -26.62 40.18
CA PRO A 39 38.73 -26.26 40.70
C PRO A 39 39.60 -27.43 41.20
N THR A 40 39.29 -28.70 40.93
CA THR A 40 39.99 -29.84 41.58
C THR A 40 40.39 -30.98 40.64
N ASP A 41 41.44 -31.71 41.02
CA ASP A 41 41.94 -32.94 40.39
C ASP A 41 40.85 -34.05 40.42
N PHE A 42 40.70 -34.81 39.35
CA PHE A 42 39.69 -35.85 39.09
C PHE A 42 39.67 -36.92 40.18
N PHE A 43 40.83 -37.22 40.76
CA PHE A 43 40.97 -38.18 41.86
C PHE A 43 40.38 -37.66 43.19
N THR A 44 40.12 -36.36 43.29
CA THR A 44 39.54 -35.70 44.48
C THR A 44 38.02 -35.49 44.37
N LEU A 45 37.41 -35.83 43.24
CA LEU A 45 35.97 -35.65 43.02
C LEU A 45 35.15 -36.63 43.86
N ASN A 46 34.12 -36.12 44.54
CA ASN A 46 33.19 -36.97 45.28
C ASN A 46 32.34 -37.79 44.29
N PRO A 47 32.33 -39.14 44.39
CA PRO A 47 31.67 -39.99 43.39
C PRO A 47 30.16 -39.72 43.20
N LYS A 48 29.46 -39.26 44.24
CA LYS A 48 28.01 -39.03 44.23
C LYS A 48 27.62 -37.59 43.86
N THR A 49 28.57 -36.66 43.86
CA THR A 49 28.33 -35.26 43.46
C THR A 49 28.21 -35.14 41.95
N TYR A 50 27.37 -34.21 41.49
CA TYR A 50 27.16 -33.95 40.06
C TYR A 50 28.10 -32.87 39.56
N TYR A 51 28.88 -33.19 38.53
CA TYR A 51 29.81 -32.30 37.85
C TYR A 51 29.49 -32.19 36.37
N PHE A 52 30.04 -31.20 35.67
CA PHE A 52 29.93 -31.10 34.22
C PHE A 52 31.09 -31.83 33.55
N PHE A 53 30.79 -32.92 32.83
CA PHE A 53 31.76 -33.71 32.08
C PHE A 53 31.57 -33.52 30.57
N LYS A 54 32.67 -33.46 29.81
CA LYS A 54 32.62 -33.54 28.35
C LYS A 54 32.37 -34.99 27.95
N MET A 55 31.32 -35.23 27.18
CA MET A 55 30.90 -36.60 26.84
C MET A 55 31.80 -37.20 25.74
N PRO A 56 32.22 -38.48 25.86
CA PRO A 56 33.25 -39.07 24.99
C PRO A 56 32.97 -39.03 23.49
N LEU A 57 31.72 -39.26 23.07
CA LEU A 57 31.39 -39.37 21.63
C LEU A 57 30.99 -38.04 20.98
N CYS A 58 30.36 -37.14 21.72
CA CYS A 58 29.86 -35.88 21.15
C CYS A 58 30.62 -34.63 21.56
N GLY A 59 31.51 -34.71 22.55
CA GLY A 59 32.27 -33.57 23.03
C GLY A 59 31.45 -32.46 23.73
N HIS A 60 30.13 -32.63 23.87
CA HIS A 60 29.27 -31.70 24.62
C HIS A 60 29.37 -31.90 26.14
N PRO A 61 29.29 -30.82 26.94
CA PRO A 61 29.23 -30.91 28.39
C PRO A 61 27.89 -31.47 28.88
N GLN A 62 27.93 -32.34 29.89
CA GLN A 62 26.75 -32.86 30.58
C GLN A 62 26.96 -32.88 32.08
N LYS A 63 25.94 -32.43 32.83
CA LYS A 63 25.88 -32.59 34.28
C LYS A 63 25.56 -34.04 34.66
N ILE A 64 26.49 -34.73 35.31
CA ILE A 64 26.35 -36.13 35.71
C ILE A 64 27.25 -36.43 36.92
N SER A 65 26.91 -37.43 37.74
CA SER A 65 27.82 -37.86 38.80
C SER A 65 28.92 -38.77 38.26
N LEU A 66 30.06 -38.80 38.95
CA LEU A 66 31.20 -39.62 38.54
C LEU A 66 30.86 -41.12 38.53
N VAL A 67 30.07 -41.60 39.49
CA VAL A 67 29.58 -42.99 39.51
C VAL A 67 28.77 -43.32 38.25
N GLU A 68 27.85 -42.44 37.87
CA GLU A 68 26.98 -42.67 36.70
C GLU A 68 27.77 -42.56 35.39
N LEU A 69 28.76 -41.67 35.31
CA LEU A 69 29.64 -41.59 34.15
C LEU A 69 30.48 -42.87 33.99
N ARG A 70 31.07 -43.38 35.08
CA ARG A 70 31.83 -44.65 35.08
C ARG A 70 30.98 -45.82 34.59
N LYS A 71 29.77 -45.97 35.12
CA LYS A 71 28.81 -47.01 34.67
C LYS A 71 28.55 -46.93 33.17
N ARG A 72 28.42 -45.73 32.60
CA ARG A 72 28.19 -45.56 31.15
C ARG A 72 29.39 -45.97 30.32
N ILE A 73 30.59 -45.61 30.76
CA ILE A 73 31.86 -46.00 30.12
C ILE A 73 32.04 -47.52 30.16
N GLU A 74 31.84 -48.13 31.33
CA GLU A 74 31.96 -49.57 31.53
C GLU A 74 31.00 -50.38 30.66
N THR A 75 29.80 -49.86 30.38
CA THR A 75 28.84 -50.55 29.49
C THR A 75 29.25 -50.57 28.03
N ASN A 76 30.20 -49.73 27.60
CA ASN A 76 30.64 -49.55 26.21
C ASN A 76 29.50 -49.37 25.17
N ASP A 77 28.33 -48.94 25.61
CA ASP A 77 27.17 -48.70 24.75
C ASP A 77 27.29 -47.28 24.16
N PRO A 78 27.47 -47.14 22.82
CA PRO A 78 27.64 -45.84 22.20
C PRO A 78 26.51 -44.87 22.52
N LEU A 79 25.26 -45.36 22.68
CA LEU A 79 24.10 -44.53 23.00
C LEU A 79 24.12 -43.98 24.44
N LYS A 80 24.90 -44.58 25.34
CA LYS A 80 25.12 -44.11 26.72
C LYS A 80 26.30 -43.14 26.83
N LEU A 81 27.18 -43.13 25.83
CA LEU A 81 28.35 -42.24 25.73
C LEU A 81 28.06 -40.92 25.01
N TYR A 82 26.89 -40.79 24.38
CA TYR A 82 26.34 -39.50 23.97
C TYR A 82 25.82 -38.70 25.15
N CYS A 83 25.89 -37.37 25.05
CA CYS A 83 25.17 -36.51 25.99
C CYS A 83 23.66 -36.69 25.83
N ARG A 84 22.89 -36.40 26.90
CA ARG A 84 21.42 -36.49 26.89
C ARG A 84 20.80 -35.74 25.71
N ILE A 85 21.34 -34.57 25.36
CA ILE A 85 20.86 -33.75 24.24
C ILE A 85 21.14 -34.43 22.91
N CYS A 86 22.36 -34.93 22.67
CA CYS A 86 22.69 -35.66 21.45
C CYS A 86 21.79 -36.87 21.26
N LYS A 87 21.45 -37.59 22.34
CA LYS A 87 20.50 -38.70 22.24
C LYS A 87 19.12 -38.24 21.76
N TRP A 88 18.64 -37.08 22.20
CA TRP A 88 17.37 -36.52 21.71
C TRP A 88 17.47 -36.09 20.25
N LEU A 89 18.56 -35.42 19.89
CA LEU A 89 18.81 -34.91 18.55
C LEU A 89 18.88 -36.05 17.52
N ILE A 90 19.65 -37.12 17.81
CA ILE A 90 19.75 -38.32 16.98
C ILE A 90 18.35 -38.92 16.72
N ASN A 91 17.54 -39.08 17.77
CA ASN A 91 16.19 -39.64 17.64
C ASN A 91 15.21 -38.72 16.88
N SER A 92 15.44 -37.41 16.93
CA SER A 92 14.60 -36.40 16.28
C SER A 92 15.01 -36.08 14.83
N GLY A 93 16.24 -36.37 14.43
CA GLY A 93 16.81 -35.92 13.15
C GLY A 93 17.12 -34.41 13.10
N ILE A 94 17.04 -33.71 14.23
CA ILE A 94 17.30 -32.27 14.35
C ILE A 94 18.73 -32.04 14.79
N THR A 95 19.43 -31.08 14.19
CA THR A 95 20.77 -30.69 14.63
C THR A 95 20.71 -29.78 15.86
N TYR A 96 21.79 -29.76 16.63
CA TYR A 96 21.88 -28.89 17.80
C TYR A 96 21.74 -27.41 17.41
N GLU A 97 22.33 -27.01 16.29
CA GLU A 97 22.25 -25.64 15.77
C GLU A 97 20.81 -25.24 15.41
N GLN A 98 20.05 -26.16 14.81
CA GLN A 98 18.63 -25.93 14.50
C GLN A 98 17.83 -25.71 15.79
N LEU A 99 18.04 -26.55 16.81
CA LEU A 99 17.35 -26.40 18.10
C LEU A 99 17.76 -25.10 18.82
N ALA A 100 19.06 -24.79 18.83
CA ALA A 100 19.63 -23.63 19.50
C ALA A 100 19.12 -22.30 18.93
N LYS A 101 18.92 -22.20 17.60
CA LYS A 101 18.38 -21.00 16.95
C LYS A 101 17.02 -20.57 17.48
N HIS A 102 16.23 -21.51 17.99
CA HIS A 102 14.90 -21.23 18.51
C HIS A 102 14.87 -21.13 20.03
N TYR A 103 15.95 -21.49 20.74
CA TYR A 103 15.93 -21.49 22.20
C TYR A 103 15.93 -20.05 22.73
N SER A 104 14.91 -19.68 23.50
CA SER A 104 14.78 -18.30 23.97
C SER A 104 15.85 -17.96 24.99
N VAL A 105 16.38 -16.74 24.89
CA VAL A 105 17.29 -16.14 25.89
C VAL A 105 16.64 -15.95 27.25
N ASN A 106 15.30 -15.96 27.32
CA ASN A 106 14.53 -15.78 28.56
C ASN A 106 14.37 -17.07 29.37
N ASN A 107 14.99 -18.18 28.95
CA ASN A 107 15.04 -19.38 29.75
C ASN A 107 15.97 -19.22 30.96
N VAL A 108 15.48 -19.61 32.13
CA VAL A 108 16.27 -19.63 33.38
C VAL A 108 17.44 -20.62 33.30
N ARG A 109 17.31 -21.69 32.49
CA ARG A 109 18.33 -22.73 32.33
C ARG A 109 18.98 -22.67 30.96
N PRO A 110 20.30 -22.89 30.85
CA PRO A 110 20.93 -23.13 29.56
C PRO A 110 20.41 -24.44 28.96
N LEU A 111 20.39 -24.53 27.64
CA LEU A 111 19.93 -25.72 26.91
C LEU A 111 20.64 -27.00 27.38
N SER A 112 21.92 -26.91 27.76
CA SER A 112 22.74 -28.03 28.29
C SER A 112 22.24 -28.65 29.61
N ASP A 113 21.41 -27.94 30.37
CA ASP A 113 20.88 -28.37 31.69
C ASP A 113 19.36 -28.68 31.65
N VAL A 114 18.75 -28.62 30.47
CA VAL A 114 17.34 -28.97 30.30
C VAL A 114 17.17 -30.48 30.47
N HIS A 115 16.04 -30.91 31.02
CA HIS A 115 15.65 -32.32 31.09
C HIS A 115 14.46 -32.56 30.17
N TYR A 116 14.52 -33.62 29.35
CA TYR A 116 13.59 -33.91 28.25
C TYR A 116 12.10 -33.79 28.61
N ARG A 117 11.72 -34.24 29.81
CA ARG A 117 10.31 -34.33 30.29
C ARG A 117 10.00 -33.52 31.56
N HIS A 118 10.97 -32.82 32.14
CA HIS A 118 10.78 -32.21 33.47
C HIS A 118 11.04 -30.71 33.49
N HIS A 119 11.80 -30.19 32.53
CA HIS A 119 12.10 -28.77 32.45
C HIS A 119 11.35 -28.21 31.24
N PRO A 120 10.18 -27.58 31.42
CA PRO A 120 9.54 -26.86 30.34
C PRO A 120 10.33 -25.60 30.05
N VAL A 121 10.52 -25.31 28.77
CA VAL A 121 11.37 -24.24 28.26
C VAL A 121 10.59 -23.35 27.29
N ILE A 122 11.14 -22.18 27.02
CA ILE A 122 10.59 -21.15 26.13
C ILE A 122 11.36 -21.17 24.81
N PHE A 123 10.68 -21.02 23.68
CA PHE A 123 11.31 -20.88 22.38
C PHE A 123 10.90 -19.57 21.73
N THR A 124 11.78 -18.98 20.95
CA THR A 124 11.50 -17.80 20.15
C THR A 124 11.02 -18.24 18.77
N CYS A 125 9.81 -17.81 18.41
CA CYS A 125 9.24 -18.09 17.10
C CYS A 125 10.10 -17.44 16.01
N PRO A 126 10.57 -18.19 15.00
CA PRO A 126 11.41 -17.62 13.94
C PRO A 126 10.67 -16.59 13.09
N ASP A 127 9.33 -16.67 13.00
CA ASP A 127 8.53 -15.82 12.12
C ASP A 127 8.24 -14.43 12.71
N CYS A 128 7.98 -14.35 14.03
CA CYS A 128 7.64 -13.07 14.70
C CYS A 128 8.58 -12.66 15.84
N GLY A 129 9.60 -13.48 16.15
CA GLY A 129 10.58 -13.21 17.20
C GLY A 129 10.00 -13.22 18.62
N GLU A 130 8.76 -13.68 18.80
CA GLU A 130 8.11 -13.74 20.11
C GLU A 130 8.30 -15.10 20.78
N ASP A 131 8.45 -15.07 22.09
CA ASP A 131 8.55 -16.25 22.92
C ASP A 131 7.23 -17.03 22.99
N THR A 132 7.33 -18.35 22.92
CA THR A 132 6.24 -19.29 23.14
C THR A 132 5.88 -19.38 24.63
N PRO A 133 4.71 -19.95 24.98
CA PRO A 133 4.47 -20.48 26.31
C PRO A 133 5.50 -21.56 26.67
N LYS A 134 5.72 -21.79 27.97
CA LYS A 134 6.59 -22.88 28.44
C LYS A 134 6.11 -24.24 27.91
N ARG A 135 6.97 -24.98 27.21
CA ARG A 135 6.69 -26.31 26.64
C ARG A 135 7.80 -27.30 26.95
N GLU A 136 7.47 -28.58 27.02
CA GLU A 136 8.46 -29.64 27.17
C GLU A 136 9.36 -29.76 25.93
N MET A 137 10.63 -30.12 26.14
CA MET A 137 11.59 -30.34 25.05
C MET A 137 11.11 -31.39 24.03
N ARG A 138 10.42 -32.44 24.50
CA ARG A 138 9.80 -33.45 23.63
C ARG A 138 8.83 -32.85 22.62
N TRP A 139 7.94 -31.98 23.09
CA TRP A 139 6.92 -31.36 22.25
C TRP A 139 7.58 -30.54 21.13
N VAL A 140 8.64 -29.82 21.48
CA VAL A 140 9.34 -28.92 20.56
C VAL A 140 10.08 -29.70 19.48
N LEU A 141 10.83 -30.73 19.88
CA LEU A 141 11.57 -31.56 18.93
C LEU A 141 10.64 -32.27 17.95
N ASN A 142 9.44 -32.67 18.38
CA ASN A 142 8.43 -33.23 17.49
C ASN A 142 7.95 -32.20 16.44
N HIS A 143 7.69 -30.95 16.84
CA HIS A 143 7.24 -29.91 15.90
C HIS A 143 8.34 -29.52 14.91
N LEU A 144 9.59 -29.39 15.38
CA LEU A 144 10.75 -29.16 14.52
C LEU A 144 10.95 -30.29 13.51
N LYS A 145 10.84 -31.55 13.97
CA LYS A 145 10.96 -32.75 13.12
C LYS A 145 9.91 -32.77 12.01
N ASN A 146 8.70 -32.33 12.30
CA ASN A 146 7.59 -32.27 11.34
C ASN A 146 7.63 -31.03 10.43
N GLY A 147 8.60 -30.13 10.60
CA GLY A 147 8.66 -28.86 9.87
C GLY A 147 7.50 -27.91 10.19
N GLU A 148 6.85 -28.09 11.35
CA GLU A 148 5.69 -27.30 11.73
C GLU A 148 6.09 -25.87 12.11
N SER A 149 5.35 -24.89 11.61
CA SER A 149 5.56 -23.48 11.96
C SER A 149 5.09 -23.22 13.40
N PHE A 150 5.93 -22.54 14.18
CA PHE A 150 5.59 -22.09 15.54
C PHE A 150 4.57 -20.93 15.57
N THR A 151 4.10 -20.45 14.41
CA THR A 151 3.12 -19.35 14.30
C THR A 151 1.86 -19.57 15.14
N LYS A 152 1.38 -20.81 15.28
CA LYS A 152 0.22 -21.16 16.11
C LYS A 152 0.51 -21.20 17.61
N HIS A 153 1.79 -21.12 17.99
CA HIS A 153 2.26 -21.35 19.36
C HIS A 153 3.03 -20.16 19.95
N CYS A 154 3.29 -19.11 19.18
CA CYS A 154 3.67 -17.80 19.72
C CYS A 154 2.51 -17.23 20.56
N ARG A 155 2.76 -16.24 21.42
CA ARG A 155 1.73 -15.59 22.28
C ARG A 155 0.76 -14.70 21.49
N GLY A 156 0.56 -14.98 20.21
CA GLY A 156 -0.41 -14.34 19.35
C GLY A 156 0.18 -13.29 18.40
N LYS A 157 1.44 -12.88 18.55
CA LYS A 157 2.04 -11.85 17.67
C LYS A 157 2.01 -12.24 16.19
N CYS A 158 2.33 -13.48 15.84
CA CYS A 158 2.27 -13.95 14.45
C CYS A 158 0.83 -13.93 13.86
N ASN A 159 -0.19 -13.93 14.72
CA ASN A 159 -1.60 -13.81 14.34
C ASN A 159 -2.15 -12.41 14.62
N SER A 160 -1.30 -11.44 14.97
CA SER A 160 -1.71 -10.06 15.18
C SER A 160 -2.04 -9.34 13.88
N ILE A 161 -2.80 -8.25 13.99
CA ILE A 161 -3.04 -7.32 12.88
C ILE A 161 -1.70 -6.78 12.37
N GLY A 162 -0.76 -6.42 13.25
CA GLY A 162 0.53 -5.87 12.86
C GLY A 162 1.37 -6.82 12.00
N MET A 163 1.32 -8.13 12.28
CA MET A 163 2.04 -9.14 11.47
C MET A 163 1.28 -9.54 10.20
N LYS A 164 -0.04 -9.67 10.25
CA LYS A 164 -0.86 -10.05 9.08
C LYS A 164 -1.02 -8.89 8.08
N HIS A 165 -1.00 -7.66 8.58
CA HIS A 165 -1.18 -6.43 7.81
C HIS A 165 -0.07 -5.42 8.15
N PRO A 166 1.20 -5.71 7.83
CA PRO A 166 2.34 -4.85 8.20
C PRO A 166 2.24 -3.43 7.64
N LYS A 167 1.47 -3.24 6.57
CA LYS A 167 1.20 -1.92 5.97
C LYS A 167 0.40 -0.98 6.88
N LEU A 168 -0.31 -1.50 7.88
CA LEU A 168 -1.03 -0.67 8.85
C LEU A 168 -0.16 -0.17 9.99
N VAL A 169 0.98 -0.83 10.26
CA VAL A 169 1.83 -0.53 11.41
C VAL A 169 2.24 0.95 11.47
N PRO A 170 2.69 1.61 10.39
CA PRO A 170 3.08 3.02 10.43
C PRO A 170 1.92 3.97 10.73
N PHE A 171 0.68 3.52 10.54
CA PHE A 171 -0.52 4.34 10.70
C PHE A 171 -1.26 4.05 12.00
N TRP A 172 -0.79 3.12 12.82
CA TRP A 172 -1.44 2.79 14.08
C TRP A 172 -1.23 3.89 15.11
N ASP A 173 -2.31 4.42 15.68
CA ASP A 173 -2.20 5.41 16.75
C ASP A 173 -2.11 4.70 18.11
N GLU A 174 -0.90 4.24 18.45
CA GLU A 174 -0.68 3.49 19.71
C GLU A 174 -1.04 4.32 20.94
N LYS A 175 -0.84 5.65 20.89
CA LYS A 175 -1.17 6.57 21.99
C LYS A 175 -2.67 6.57 22.30
N ARG A 176 -3.53 6.66 21.28
CA ARG A 176 -4.99 6.65 21.48
C ARG A 176 -5.56 5.25 21.67
N ASN A 177 -5.00 4.25 21.00
CA ASN A 177 -5.46 2.87 21.13
C ASN A 177 -5.01 2.22 22.46
N LYS A 178 -3.94 2.72 23.09
CA LYS A 178 -3.35 2.20 24.34
C LYS A 178 -2.91 0.72 24.26
N ILE A 179 -2.74 0.20 23.04
CA ILE A 179 -2.31 -1.17 22.77
C ILE A 179 -1.51 -1.17 21.47
N SER A 180 -0.45 -1.98 21.42
CA SER A 180 0.35 -2.15 20.22
C SER A 180 -0.41 -2.94 19.16
N ILE A 181 -0.30 -2.57 17.89
CA ILE A 181 -0.92 -3.31 16.77
C ILE A 181 -0.44 -4.77 16.68
N PHE A 182 0.75 -5.06 17.21
CA PHE A 182 1.33 -6.40 17.28
C PHE A 182 0.75 -7.27 18.40
N GLN A 183 -0.06 -6.69 19.28
CA GLN A 183 -0.75 -7.38 20.38
C GLN A 183 -2.25 -7.60 20.08
N VAL A 184 -2.77 -6.98 19.02
CA VAL A 184 -4.18 -7.12 18.63
C VAL A 184 -4.33 -8.32 17.71
N PRO A 185 -5.10 -9.37 18.07
CA PRO A 185 -5.27 -10.55 17.21
C PRO A 185 -6.09 -10.21 15.95
N ALA A 186 -5.68 -10.71 14.79
CA ALA A 186 -6.34 -10.54 13.50
C ALA A 186 -7.48 -11.55 13.31
N ASN A 187 -8.48 -11.50 14.21
CA ASN A 187 -9.71 -12.27 14.11
C ASN A 187 -10.88 -11.39 13.60
N ASP A 188 -12.04 -12.00 13.38
CA ASP A 188 -13.17 -11.31 12.78
C ASP A 188 -13.64 -10.09 13.60
N ASP A 189 -13.68 -10.22 14.92
CA ASP A 189 -14.02 -9.12 15.82
C ASP A 189 -13.11 -7.91 15.62
N HIS A 190 -11.79 -8.09 15.70
CA HIS A 190 -10.85 -6.98 15.62
C HIS A 190 -10.64 -6.43 14.21
N LEU A 191 -10.90 -7.24 13.18
CA LEU A 191 -10.80 -6.82 11.78
C LEU A 191 -12.04 -6.08 11.30
N TYR A 192 -13.24 -6.60 11.57
CA TYR A 192 -14.49 -6.15 10.94
C TYR A 192 -15.44 -5.40 11.87
N HIS A 193 -15.36 -5.61 13.18
CA HIS A 193 -16.35 -5.08 14.12
C HIS A 193 -15.77 -3.97 15.00
N ARG A 194 -14.61 -4.21 15.61
CA ARG A 194 -13.97 -3.25 16.50
C ARG A 194 -13.31 -2.12 15.72
N LYS A 195 -13.47 -0.90 16.23
CA LYS A 195 -12.90 0.32 15.63
C LYS A 195 -11.65 0.76 16.38
N TRP A 196 -10.69 1.26 15.63
CA TRP A 196 -9.37 1.66 16.09
C TRP A 196 -9.02 3.05 15.54
N TYR A 197 -8.14 3.76 16.26
CA TYR A 197 -7.60 5.03 15.84
C TYR A 197 -6.36 4.84 14.98
N PHE A 198 -6.24 5.69 13.97
CA PHE A 198 -5.12 5.68 13.04
C PHE A 198 -4.60 7.11 12.83
N LEU A 199 -3.35 7.20 12.37
CA LEU A 199 -2.73 8.38 11.83
C LEU A 199 -3.02 8.47 10.33
N CYS A 200 -3.15 9.69 9.81
CA CYS A 200 -3.37 9.92 8.40
C CYS A 200 -2.12 9.53 7.61
N ALA A 201 -2.27 8.69 6.60
CA ALA A 201 -1.14 8.23 5.77
C ALA A 201 -0.44 9.34 4.94
N VAL A 202 -1.01 10.55 4.88
CA VAL A 202 -0.48 11.68 4.10
C VAL A 202 0.22 12.69 5.02
N CYS A 203 -0.50 13.23 6.00
CA CYS A 203 0.05 14.27 6.89
C CYS A 203 0.50 13.76 8.26
N ASN A 204 0.42 12.45 8.51
CA ASN A 204 0.72 11.81 9.80
C ASN A 204 -0.11 12.32 11.00
N GLN A 205 -1.15 13.12 10.75
CA GLN A 205 -1.99 13.67 11.82
C GLN A 205 -3.02 12.65 12.33
N PRO A 206 -3.37 12.70 13.62
CA PRO A 206 -4.44 11.88 14.21
C PRO A 206 -5.76 11.97 13.44
N ILE A 207 -6.34 10.83 13.04
CA ILE A 207 -7.71 10.77 12.49
C ILE A 207 -8.69 10.70 13.67
N ASN A 208 -9.60 11.67 13.80
CA ASN A 208 -10.52 11.75 14.93
C ASN A 208 -11.62 10.68 14.92
N THR A 209 -11.96 10.15 13.75
CA THR A 209 -12.97 9.10 13.61
C THR A 209 -12.32 7.71 13.59
N PRO A 210 -12.61 6.83 14.56
CA PRO A 210 -12.05 5.49 14.56
C PRO A 210 -12.72 4.64 13.46
N THR A 211 -11.97 3.69 12.89
CA THR A 211 -12.44 2.79 11.82
C THR A 211 -11.98 1.36 12.09
N THR A 212 -12.64 0.39 11.47
CA THR A 212 -12.24 -1.02 11.55
C THR A 212 -10.89 -1.24 10.87
N ALA A 213 -10.08 -2.16 11.36
CA ALA A 213 -8.79 -2.47 10.73
C ALA A 213 -8.95 -2.92 9.27
N TYR A 214 -9.99 -3.70 8.94
CA TYR A 214 -10.28 -4.11 7.56
C TYR A 214 -10.49 -2.91 6.61
N ASN A 215 -11.35 -1.96 6.98
CA ASN A 215 -11.55 -0.74 6.20
C ASN A 215 -10.27 0.11 6.06
N ALA A 216 -9.44 0.14 7.10
CA ALA A 216 -8.13 0.78 7.07
C ALA A 216 -7.18 0.06 6.09
N VAL A 217 -7.18 -1.27 6.03
CA VAL A 217 -6.39 -2.05 5.06
C VAL A 217 -6.81 -1.73 3.63
N ILE A 218 -8.12 -1.68 3.34
CA ILE A 218 -8.62 -1.47 1.98
C ILE A 218 -8.42 -0.04 1.50
N ASN A 219 -8.73 0.94 2.35
CA ASN A 219 -8.82 2.34 1.93
C ASN A 219 -7.59 3.17 2.28
N THR A 220 -6.67 2.62 3.08
CA THR A 220 -5.59 3.34 3.77
C THR A 220 -6.16 4.42 4.71
N PRO A 221 -5.73 4.51 5.99
CA PRO A 221 -6.26 5.52 6.90
C PRO A 221 -5.96 6.95 6.43
N ARG A 222 -6.98 7.80 6.34
CA ARG A 222 -6.84 9.22 5.97
C ARG A 222 -7.75 10.11 6.81
N CYS A 223 -7.22 11.28 7.19
CA CYS A 223 -8.05 12.32 7.81
C CYS A 223 -9.02 12.89 6.78
N ILE A 224 -10.03 13.63 7.24
CA ILE A 224 -11.07 14.18 6.36
C ILE A 224 -10.50 15.06 5.24
N ARG A 225 -9.42 15.80 5.53
CA ARG A 225 -8.69 16.61 4.54
C ARG A 225 -8.15 15.75 3.38
N HIS A 226 -7.71 14.51 3.65
CA HIS A 226 -7.08 13.64 2.65
C HIS A 226 -7.98 12.48 2.19
N LYS A 227 -9.20 12.36 2.72
CA LYS A 227 -10.13 11.25 2.43
C LYS A 227 -10.98 11.59 1.20
N ILE A 228 -10.78 10.83 0.12
CA ILE A 228 -11.67 10.83 -1.06
C ILE A 228 -12.88 9.96 -0.70
N LYS A 229 -14.07 10.55 -0.52
CA LYS A 229 -15.28 9.76 -0.24
C LYS A 229 -15.73 9.05 -1.52
N SER A 230 -16.36 7.87 -1.38
CA SER A 230 -17.00 7.21 -2.52
C SER A 230 -18.09 8.12 -3.09
N GLY A 231 -17.98 8.49 -4.37
CA GLY A 231 -18.89 9.45 -5.01
C GLY A 231 -18.35 10.89 -5.09
N THR A 232 -17.17 11.16 -4.54
CA THR A 232 -16.44 12.43 -4.77
C THR A 232 -15.67 12.35 -6.07
N SER A 233 -15.88 13.33 -6.96
CA SER A 233 -15.18 13.37 -8.23
C SER A 233 -13.71 13.79 -8.03
N PHE A 234 -12.84 13.41 -8.97
CA PHE A 234 -11.44 13.87 -8.91
C PHE A 234 -11.35 15.40 -9.01
N ALA A 235 -12.19 16.02 -9.85
CA ALA A 235 -12.23 17.47 -10.02
C ALA A 235 -12.59 18.17 -8.70
N GLU A 236 -13.61 17.67 -8.00
CA GLU A 236 -14.03 18.14 -6.67
C GLU A 236 -12.87 18.11 -5.67
N MET A 237 -12.15 16.98 -5.57
CA MET A 237 -11.00 16.87 -4.69
C MET A 237 -9.83 17.77 -5.09
N ALA A 238 -9.55 17.91 -6.40
CA ALA A 238 -8.46 18.74 -6.89
C ALA A 238 -8.69 20.20 -6.52
N ILE A 239 -9.91 20.70 -6.73
CA ILE A 239 -10.30 22.06 -6.33
C ILE A 239 -10.21 22.20 -4.81
N PHE A 240 -10.77 21.25 -4.05
CA PHE A 240 -10.71 21.28 -2.58
C PHE A 240 -9.27 21.33 -2.06
N PHE A 241 -8.35 20.54 -2.63
CA PHE A 241 -6.96 20.52 -2.18
C PHE A 241 -6.23 21.82 -2.46
N SER A 242 -6.46 22.46 -3.62
CA SER A 242 -5.90 23.78 -3.90
C SER A 242 -6.37 24.82 -2.89
N PHE A 243 -7.67 24.86 -2.59
CA PHE A 243 -8.19 25.72 -1.52
C PHE A 243 -7.57 25.36 -0.16
N ALA A 244 -7.43 24.07 0.16
CA ALA A 244 -6.88 23.65 1.44
C ALA A 244 -5.42 24.07 1.62
N ARG A 245 -4.59 24.03 0.58
CA ARG A 245 -3.19 24.41 0.65
C ARG A 245 -3.00 25.88 0.98
N CYS A 246 -3.73 26.77 0.31
CA CYS A 246 -3.58 28.20 0.55
C CYS A 246 -4.39 28.72 1.73
N LEU A 247 -5.48 28.05 2.15
CA LEU A 247 -6.39 28.61 3.17
C LEU A 247 -6.25 28.00 4.57
N SER A 248 -5.81 26.74 4.70
CA SER A 248 -5.92 26.00 5.98
C SER A 248 -5.01 26.51 7.10
N ALA A 249 -4.07 27.40 6.80
CA ALA A 249 -3.15 27.98 7.77
C ALA A 249 -3.76 29.16 8.53
N PHE A 250 -4.84 29.75 8.02
CA PHE A 250 -5.42 30.98 8.55
C PHE A 250 -6.49 30.67 9.62
N PRO A 251 -6.33 31.15 10.86
CA PRO A 251 -7.22 30.79 11.97
C PRO A 251 -8.64 31.35 11.83
N TYR A 252 -8.83 32.40 11.03
CA TYR A 252 -10.12 33.02 10.73
C TYR A 252 -10.81 32.43 9.50
N ILE A 253 -10.25 31.36 8.90
CA ILE A 253 -10.84 30.65 7.77
C ILE A 253 -11.20 29.22 8.17
N GLU A 254 -12.46 28.87 7.97
CA GLU A 254 -12.93 27.49 8.08
C GLU A 254 -13.23 26.94 6.68
N LEU A 255 -12.49 25.90 6.28
CA LEU A 255 -12.65 25.23 5.00
C LEU A 255 -13.23 23.81 5.20
N ASN A 256 -14.36 23.55 4.55
CA ASN A 256 -15.09 22.30 4.63
C ASN A 256 -15.25 21.63 3.25
N HIS A 257 -15.07 20.31 3.21
CA HIS A 257 -15.41 19.47 2.06
C HIS A 257 -16.74 18.77 2.33
N ARG A 258 -17.72 18.99 1.44
CA ARG A 258 -19.11 18.51 1.55
C ARG A 258 -19.80 19.03 2.80
N TYR A 259 -19.91 20.35 2.88
CA TYR A 259 -20.60 21.04 3.96
C TYR A 259 -22.10 20.82 3.84
N LYS A 260 -22.69 20.17 4.85
CA LYS A 260 -24.13 19.87 4.87
C LYS A 260 -24.91 21.02 5.49
N TYR A 261 -25.80 21.63 4.71
CA TYR A 261 -26.73 22.65 5.21
C TYR A 261 -28.14 22.08 5.47
N TYR A 262 -28.45 20.90 4.94
CA TYR A 262 -29.68 20.16 5.25
C TYR A 262 -29.45 18.66 5.06
N ARG A 263 -30.19 17.77 5.73
CA ARG A 263 -29.95 16.29 5.80
C ARG A 263 -29.19 15.66 4.62
N HIS A 264 -29.69 15.89 3.41
CA HIS A 264 -29.16 15.33 2.15
C HIS A 264 -28.66 16.39 1.15
N ARG A 265 -28.50 17.64 1.59
CA ARG A 265 -27.99 18.73 0.77
C ARG A 265 -26.65 19.19 1.31
N GLU A 266 -25.70 19.29 0.40
CA GLU A 266 -24.34 19.73 0.69
C GLU A 266 -23.85 20.70 -0.37
N PHE A 267 -22.89 21.56 0.00
CA PHE A 267 -21.98 22.23 -0.94
C PHE A 267 -20.68 21.45 -0.96
N ASP A 268 -20.13 21.19 -2.15
CA ASP A 268 -18.93 20.37 -2.28
C ASP A 268 -17.72 20.99 -1.59
N ILE A 269 -17.55 22.31 -1.72
CA ILE A 269 -16.51 23.08 -1.03
C ILE A 269 -17.19 24.28 -0.39
N PHE A 270 -16.89 24.52 0.88
CA PHE A 270 -17.46 25.63 1.63
C PHE A 270 -16.37 26.32 2.45
N VAL A 271 -16.29 27.64 2.33
CA VAL A 271 -15.34 28.50 3.02
C VAL A 271 -16.14 29.50 3.85
N ASN A 272 -15.86 29.52 5.14
CA ASN A 272 -16.32 30.58 6.05
C ASN A 272 -15.11 31.45 6.41
N VAL A 273 -15.20 32.74 6.11
CA VAL A 273 -14.22 33.75 6.47
C VAL A 273 -14.82 34.62 7.57
N THR A 274 -14.13 34.70 8.71
CA THR A 274 -14.55 35.54 9.84
C THR A 274 -13.80 36.87 9.81
N CYS A 275 -14.53 37.99 9.77
CA CYS A 275 -13.99 39.35 9.71
C CYS A 275 -14.71 40.22 10.74
N HIS A 276 -14.01 40.75 11.74
CA HIS A 276 -14.59 41.62 12.79
C HIS A 276 -15.94 41.11 13.33
N ASP A 277 -15.98 39.83 13.74
CA ASP A 277 -17.17 39.12 14.24
C ASP A 277 -18.30 38.84 13.23
N SER A 278 -18.11 39.20 11.95
CA SER A 278 -19.01 38.84 10.85
C SER A 278 -18.52 37.60 10.11
N HIS A 279 -19.46 36.75 9.69
CA HIS A 279 -19.17 35.56 8.88
C HIS A 279 -19.55 35.79 7.42
N HIS A 280 -18.63 35.46 6.53
CA HIS A 280 -18.80 35.56 5.09
C HIS A 280 -18.60 34.19 4.45
N PHE A 281 -19.53 33.80 3.57
CA PHE A 281 -19.58 32.45 3.04
C PHE A 281 -19.32 32.42 1.54
N PHE A 282 -18.40 31.54 1.14
CA PHE A 282 -18.11 31.22 -0.26
C PHE A 282 -18.25 29.72 -0.45
N ALA A 283 -18.95 29.31 -1.50
CA ALA A 283 -19.18 27.91 -1.81
C ALA A 283 -18.83 27.59 -3.27
N VAL A 284 -18.33 26.38 -3.49
CA VAL A 284 -18.15 25.81 -4.83
C VAL A 284 -18.95 24.53 -4.94
N GLU A 285 -19.70 24.41 -6.03
CA GLU A 285 -20.38 23.18 -6.44
C GLU A 285 -19.75 22.62 -7.71
N VAL A 286 -19.44 21.33 -7.74
CA VAL A 286 -18.85 20.62 -8.88
C VAL A 286 -19.89 19.66 -9.47
N ASP A 287 -20.69 20.19 -10.40
CA ASP A 287 -21.81 19.49 -11.02
C ASP A 287 -21.32 18.45 -12.06
N GLY A 288 -21.50 17.16 -11.77
CA GLY A 288 -21.21 16.04 -12.68
C GLY A 288 -22.44 15.50 -13.42
N ILE A 289 -22.29 14.46 -14.26
CA ILE A 289 -23.39 13.85 -15.04
C ILE A 289 -24.64 13.45 -14.24
N HIS A 290 -24.49 13.19 -12.95
CA HIS A 290 -25.59 12.89 -12.04
C HIS A 290 -26.59 14.06 -11.90
N HIS A 291 -26.23 15.26 -12.37
CA HIS A 291 -27.09 16.46 -12.35
C HIS A 291 -27.93 16.67 -13.63
N ARG A 292 -27.87 15.76 -14.63
CA ARG A 292 -28.60 15.93 -15.91
C ARG A 292 -30.11 16.17 -15.77
N ASN A 293 -30.72 15.65 -14.71
CA ASN A 293 -32.16 15.72 -14.45
C ASN A 293 -32.47 16.30 -13.07
N THR A 294 -31.63 17.20 -12.56
CA THR A 294 -31.77 17.77 -11.21
C THR A 294 -31.88 19.30 -11.22
N ALA A 295 -32.38 19.88 -12.32
CA ALA A 295 -32.54 21.33 -12.47
C ALA A 295 -33.25 21.97 -11.26
N ASP A 296 -34.35 21.36 -10.78
CA ASP A 296 -35.09 21.86 -9.61
C ASP A 296 -34.24 21.86 -8.34
N LYS A 297 -33.38 20.84 -8.15
CA LYS A 297 -32.47 20.77 -6.99
C LYS A 297 -31.34 21.79 -7.10
N ASP A 298 -30.88 22.05 -8.32
CA ASP A 298 -29.87 23.07 -8.58
C ASP A 298 -30.43 24.46 -8.30
N GLU A 299 -31.66 24.73 -8.73
CA GLU A 299 -32.36 25.99 -8.46
C GLU A 299 -32.58 26.19 -6.97
N GLU A 300 -33.06 25.17 -6.25
CA GLU A 300 -33.26 25.26 -4.81
C GLU A 300 -31.93 25.51 -4.05
N LYS A 301 -30.83 24.92 -4.52
CA LYS A 301 -29.50 25.20 -3.95
C LYS A 301 -29.05 26.65 -4.22
N ASN A 302 -29.35 27.20 -5.40
CA ASN A 302 -29.07 28.60 -5.69
C ASN A 302 -29.90 29.54 -4.83
N GLN A 303 -31.20 29.25 -4.68
CA GLN A 303 -32.10 30.01 -3.84
C GLN A 303 -31.63 29.99 -2.39
N TYR A 304 -31.26 28.82 -1.86
CA TYR A 304 -30.68 28.70 -0.53
C TYR A 304 -29.40 29.54 -0.39
N ALA A 305 -28.51 29.50 -1.39
CA ALA A 305 -27.29 30.30 -1.37
C ALA A 305 -27.59 31.80 -1.34
N ALA A 306 -28.54 32.27 -2.15
CA ALA A 306 -28.96 33.67 -2.18
C ALA A 306 -29.59 34.12 -0.85
N GLU A 307 -30.51 33.33 -0.30
CA GLU A 307 -31.18 33.61 0.98
C GLU A 307 -30.21 33.67 2.16
N ASN A 308 -29.11 32.92 2.10
CA ASN A 308 -28.09 32.85 3.16
C ASN A 308 -26.83 33.67 2.84
N MET A 309 -26.87 34.55 1.84
CA MET A 309 -25.75 35.40 1.43
C MET A 309 -24.45 34.61 1.14
N ILE A 310 -24.59 33.41 0.59
CA ILE A 310 -23.48 32.55 0.19
C ILE A 310 -23.09 32.90 -1.25
N HIS A 311 -21.83 33.30 -1.46
CA HIS A 311 -21.28 33.46 -2.80
C HIS A 311 -21.04 32.07 -3.42
N LEU A 312 -21.94 31.62 -4.28
CA LEU A 312 -21.87 30.31 -4.93
C LEU A 312 -21.21 30.39 -6.31
N GLU A 313 -20.13 29.65 -6.49
CA GLU A 313 -19.51 29.35 -7.78
C GLU A 313 -19.87 27.93 -8.23
N ARG A 314 -20.14 27.73 -9.52
CA ARG A 314 -20.39 26.39 -10.06
C ARG A 314 -19.36 25.99 -11.10
N VAL A 315 -18.87 24.76 -10.99
CA VAL A 315 -18.05 24.08 -12.01
C VAL A 315 -18.85 22.96 -12.63
N ARG A 316 -19.25 23.11 -13.90
CA ARG A 316 -20.08 22.13 -14.62
C ARG A 316 -19.23 21.22 -15.48
N ASP A 317 -19.44 19.90 -15.38
CA ASP A 317 -18.78 18.95 -16.26
C ASP A 317 -19.27 19.04 -17.71
N ILE A 318 -18.46 18.60 -18.67
CA ILE A 318 -18.75 18.64 -20.11
C ILE A 318 -20.06 17.92 -20.47
N GLU A 319 -20.42 16.90 -19.69
CA GLU A 319 -21.64 16.10 -19.92
C GLU A 319 -22.94 16.88 -19.70
N LEU A 320 -22.85 18.07 -19.10
CA LEU A 320 -23.95 18.99 -18.82
C LEU A 320 -23.98 20.22 -19.74
N ALA A 321 -23.09 20.32 -20.72
CA ALA A 321 -22.96 21.51 -21.58
C ALA A 321 -24.27 21.87 -22.32
N ASP A 322 -25.12 20.87 -22.61
CA ASP A 322 -26.40 21.05 -23.32
C ASP A 322 -27.59 21.32 -22.38
N VAL A 323 -27.38 21.31 -21.06
CA VAL A 323 -28.44 21.55 -20.07
C VAL A 323 -28.57 23.06 -19.85
N ASN A 324 -29.58 23.66 -20.51
CA ASN A 324 -29.84 25.09 -20.41
C ASN A 324 -30.41 25.46 -19.04
N LEU A 325 -29.70 26.30 -18.30
CA LEU A 325 -30.12 26.78 -16.99
C LEU A 325 -30.02 28.31 -16.99
N LYS A 326 -31.18 28.96 -16.92
CA LYS A 326 -31.35 30.41 -17.09
C LYS A 326 -30.83 31.25 -15.90
N ASN A 327 -30.46 30.61 -14.79
CA ASN A 327 -30.37 31.26 -13.47
C ASN A 327 -28.99 31.14 -12.77
N PHE A 328 -27.89 30.94 -13.50
CA PHE A 328 -26.56 30.95 -12.87
C PHE A 328 -25.78 32.21 -13.18
N ASN A 329 -25.56 33.03 -12.15
CA ASN A 329 -24.73 34.23 -12.25
C ASN A 329 -23.23 33.91 -12.36
N ASN A 330 -22.79 32.82 -11.72
CA ASN A 330 -21.37 32.46 -11.58
C ASN A 330 -21.12 30.99 -11.95
N MET A 331 -20.75 30.73 -13.20
CA MET A 331 -20.49 29.39 -13.71
C MET A 331 -19.15 29.31 -14.47
N ILE A 332 -18.46 28.19 -14.31
CA ILE A 332 -17.30 27.77 -15.10
C ILE A 332 -17.66 26.43 -15.75
N GLN A 333 -17.73 26.42 -17.08
CA GLN A 333 -18.03 25.21 -17.84
C GLN A 333 -16.73 24.47 -18.19
N ARG A 334 -16.62 23.19 -17.79
CA ARG A 334 -15.59 22.28 -18.30
C ARG A 334 -15.86 22.00 -19.78
N LYS A 335 -14.84 22.21 -20.59
CA LYS A 335 -14.81 21.97 -22.04
C LYS A 335 -14.30 20.59 -22.39
N SER A 336 -13.62 19.90 -21.47
CA SER A 336 -13.06 18.57 -21.64
C SER A 336 -12.96 17.79 -20.33
N ARG A 337 -12.76 16.48 -20.44
CA ARG A 337 -12.42 15.63 -19.28
C ARG A 337 -10.92 15.66 -18.94
N ASP A 338 -10.13 16.44 -19.66
CA ASP A 338 -8.70 16.53 -19.41
C ASP A 338 -8.44 17.12 -18.03
N LYS A 339 -7.56 16.49 -17.25
CA LYS A 339 -7.13 17.02 -15.96
C LYS A 339 -6.27 18.28 -16.08
N ALA A 340 -5.58 18.49 -17.21
CA ALA A 340 -4.84 19.73 -17.43
C ALA A 340 -5.76 20.97 -17.45
N GLU A 341 -7.01 20.80 -17.90
CA GLU A 341 -8.01 21.86 -17.84
C GLU A 341 -8.39 22.23 -16.39
N LEU A 342 -8.32 21.27 -15.45
CA LEU A 342 -8.61 21.56 -14.05
C LEU A 342 -7.62 22.56 -13.45
N ASN A 343 -6.37 22.62 -13.93
CA ASN A 343 -5.43 23.66 -13.49
C ASN A 343 -6.01 25.05 -13.79
N GLN A 344 -6.52 25.26 -15.01
CA GLN A 344 -7.10 26.53 -15.43
C GLN A 344 -8.36 26.88 -14.63
N ILE A 345 -9.22 25.88 -14.37
CA ILE A 345 -10.45 26.06 -13.60
C ILE A 345 -10.13 26.43 -12.15
N ILE A 346 -9.16 25.76 -11.53
CA ILE A 346 -8.73 26.05 -10.17
C ILE A 346 -8.13 27.46 -10.10
N THR A 347 -7.24 27.82 -11.03
CA THR A 347 -6.70 29.18 -11.12
C THR A 347 -7.81 30.22 -11.22
N GLU A 348 -8.81 29.99 -12.08
CA GLU A 348 -9.96 30.91 -12.21
C GLU A 348 -10.80 30.97 -10.93
N LEU A 349 -11.06 29.83 -10.27
CA LEU A 349 -11.80 29.79 -9.00
C LEU A 349 -11.06 30.54 -7.88
N LEU A 350 -9.74 30.36 -7.77
CA LEU A 350 -8.92 31.08 -6.80
C LEU A 350 -8.90 32.59 -7.09
N ASN A 351 -8.87 33.00 -8.36
CA ASN A 351 -9.00 34.39 -8.76
C ASN A 351 -10.40 34.96 -8.42
N ARG A 352 -11.47 34.19 -8.64
CA ARG A 352 -12.84 34.58 -8.24
C ARG A 352 -12.96 34.72 -6.72
N PHE A 353 -12.41 33.77 -5.97
CA PHE A 353 -12.35 33.84 -4.52
C PHE A 353 -11.60 35.08 -4.05
N LEU A 354 -10.45 35.41 -4.65
CA LEU A 354 -9.69 36.62 -4.34
C LEU A 354 -10.45 37.91 -4.66
N ARG A 355 -11.17 37.96 -5.79
CA ARG A 355 -12.05 39.09 -6.13
C ARG A 355 -13.17 39.25 -5.10
N TRP A 356 -13.80 38.15 -4.69
CA TRP A 356 -14.82 38.16 -3.65
C TRP A 356 -14.26 38.65 -2.30
N LEU A 357 -13.09 38.15 -1.87
CA LEU A 357 -12.40 38.62 -0.66
C LEU A 357 -12.12 40.12 -0.69
N SER A 358 -11.74 40.67 -1.84
CA SER A 358 -11.44 42.11 -1.97
C SER A 358 -12.65 43.03 -1.76
N ALA A 359 -13.86 42.48 -1.85
CA ALA A 359 -15.10 43.19 -1.55
C ALA A 359 -15.51 43.08 -0.07
N LEU A 360 -14.83 42.24 0.72
CA LEU A 360 -15.08 42.12 2.16
C LEU A 360 -14.34 43.23 2.92
N ASN A 361 -14.94 43.67 4.03
CA ASN A 361 -14.33 44.64 4.94
C ASN A 361 -13.31 43.96 5.87
N MET A 362 -12.27 43.36 5.28
CA MET A 362 -11.19 42.68 5.99
C MET A 362 -10.10 43.65 6.44
N GLU A 363 -9.42 43.33 7.55
CA GLU A 363 -8.21 44.04 7.94
C GLU A 363 -7.18 43.96 6.82
N LYS A 364 -6.53 45.09 6.53
CA LYS A 364 -5.60 45.22 5.41
C LYS A 364 -4.48 44.19 5.44
N ASP A 365 -3.91 43.94 6.61
CA ASP A 365 -2.79 43.00 6.78
C ASP A 365 -3.24 41.55 6.58
N GLN A 366 -4.40 41.17 7.14
CA GLN A 366 -5.01 39.86 6.91
C GLN A 366 -5.28 39.63 5.41
N PHE A 367 -5.84 40.63 4.73
CA PHE A 367 -6.11 40.54 3.30
C PHE A 367 -4.82 40.40 2.48
N GLN A 368 -3.74 41.13 2.80
CA GLN A 368 -2.48 41.00 2.06
C GLN A 368 -1.82 39.64 2.28
N GLU A 369 -1.82 39.12 3.50
CA GLU A 369 -1.27 37.80 3.81
C GLU A 369 -2.02 36.69 3.07
N LEU A 370 -3.36 36.73 3.14
CA LEU A 370 -4.23 35.77 2.44
C LEU A 370 -4.06 35.86 0.92
N LYS A 371 -4.00 37.09 0.37
CA LYS A 371 -3.75 37.35 -1.04
C LYS A 371 -2.42 36.75 -1.50
N ALA A 372 -1.35 36.89 -0.71
CA ALA A 372 -0.05 36.33 -1.03
C ALA A 372 -0.10 34.79 -1.13
N ALA A 373 -0.72 34.13 -0.14
CA ALA A 373 -0.87 32.67 -0.14
C ALA A 373 -1.69 32.16 -1.32
N ILE A 374 -2.76 32.87 -1.71
CA ILE A 374 -3.58 32.51 -2.88
C ILE A 374 -2.80 32.68 -4.18
N ILE A 375 -2.05 33.78 -4.33
CA ILE A 375 -1.22 34.04 -5.52
C ILE A 375 -0.12 32.98 -5.65
N GLU A 376 0.51 32.60 -4.54
CA GLU A 376 1.50 31.53 -4.52
C GLU A 376 0.89 30.20 -5.00
N GLU A 377 -0.28 29.81 -4.48
CA GLU A 377 -0.97 28.61 -4.96
C GLU A 377 -1.31 28.71 -6.45
N ILE A 378 -1.83 29.84 -6.92
CA ILE A 378 -2.14 30.07 -8.35
C ILE A 378 -0.92 29.80 -9.25
N GLN A 379 0.27 30.23 -8.84
CA GLN A 379 1.51 30.03 -9.60
C GLN A 379 1.97 28.56 -9.63
N HIS A 380 1.52 27.76 -8.68
CA HIS A 380 1.98 26.38 -8.48
C HIS A 380 0.89 25.33 -8.70
N VAL A 381 -0.32 25.71 -9.14
CA VAL A 381 -1.40 24.75 -9.44
C VAL A 381 -0.93 23.74 -10.48
N ASP A 382 -0.74 22.51 -10.04
CA ASP A 382 -0.43 21.38 -10.91
C ASP A 382 -1.15 20.14 -10.40
N VAL A 383 -2.43 20.05 -10.75
CA VAL A 383 -3.32 18.94 -10.38
C VAL A 383 -2.77 17.59 -10.83
N ILE A 384 -1.98 17.56 -11.92
CA ILE A 384 -1.37 16.33 -12.43
C ILE A 384 -0.20 15.93 -11.53
N LYS A 385 0.68 16.85 -11.15
CA LYS A 385 1.77 16.59 -10.20
C LYS A 385 1.25 16.26 -8.81
N ASP A 386 0.20 16.95 -8.36
CA ASP A 386 -0.47 16.69 -7.09
C ASP A 386 -1.08 15.30 -7.08
N GLU A 387 -1.85 14.95 -8.12
CA GLU A 387 -2.40 13.61 -8.25
C GLU A 387 -1.26 12.58 -8.24
N LYS A 388 -0.16 12.80 -8.96
CA LYS A 388 0.98 11.87 -8.95
C LYS A 388 1.60 11.75 -7.56
N ALA A 389 1.81 12.85 -6.82
CA ALA A 389 2.38 12.85 -5.47
C ALA A 389 1.46 12.14 -4.48
N ILE A 390 0.16 12.44 -4.56
CA ILE A 390 -0.93 11.79 -3.85
C ILE A 390 -0.91 10.30 -4.18
N TRP A 391 -0.91 9.89 -5.44
CA TRP A 391 -0.83 8.48 -5.86
C TRP A 391 0.45 7.78 -5.39
N LYS A 392 1.61 8.42 -5.48
CA LYS A 392 2.91 7.91 -4.96
C LYS A 392 2.85 7.57 -3.48
N GLN A 393 2.11 8.36 -2.70
CA GLN A 393 1.92 8.14 -1.26
C GLN A 393 0.79 7.15 -0.94
N LEU A 394 -0.10 6.85 -1.89
CA LEU A 394 -1.40 6.23 -1.58
C LEU A 394 -1.60 4.78 -2.00
N ASN A 395 -0.86 4.20 -2.95
CA ASN A 395 -1.04 2.76 -3.20
C ASN A 395 0.03 2.05 -4.03
N HIS A 396 0.60 0.99 -3.43
CA HIS A 396 1.26 -0.14 -4.12
C HIS A 396 0.38 -1.41 -4.14
N LEU A 397 -0.95 -1.34 -3.94
CA LEU A 397 -1.80 -2.53 -3.98
C LEU A 397 -3.04 -2.35 -4.87
N GLY A 398 -3.07 -3.09 -5.97
CA GLY A 398 -4.31 -3.61 -6.54
C GLY A 398 -4.70 -3.13 -7.94
N LYS A 399 -4.11 -2.06 -8.48
CA LYS A 399 -4.36 -1.65 -9.87
C LYS A 399 -3.23 -2.15 -10.77
N LYS A 400 -3.57 -2.96 -11.77
CA LYS A 400 -2.61 -3.41 -12.79
C LYS A 400 -2.08 -2.19 -13.54
N LEU A 401 -0.78 -1.95 -13.43
CA LEU A 401 -0.10 -0.94 -14.23
C LEU A 401 -0.03 -1.40 -15.68
N LEU A 402 0.02 -0.45 -16.60
CA LEU A 402 0.14 -0.74 -18.03
C LEU A 402 1.44 -1.50 -18.35
N LYS A 403 2.53 -1.18 -17.64
CA LYS A 403 3.83 -1.85 -17.76
C LYS A 403 3.84 -3.29 -17.20
N ASP A 404 2.99 -3.57 -16.20
CA ASP A 404 2.98 -4.84 -15.47
C ASP A 404 2.06 -5.89 -16.11
N ASP A 405 1.23 -5.49 -17.09
CA ASP A 405 0.38 -6.42 -17.84
C ASP A 405 1.09 -6.85 -19.14
N PRO A 406 1.61 -8.08 -19.24
CA PRO A 406 2.32 -8.55 -20.43
C PRO A 406 1.48 -8.44 -21.71
N LYS A 407 0.15 -8.51 -21.60
CA LYS A 407 -0.75 -8.40 -22.74
C LYS A 407 -0.87 -6.96 -23.25
N LEU A 408 -0.53 -5.97 -22.44
CA LEU A 408 -0.63 -4.55 -22.77
C LEU A 408 0.74 -3.89 -22.97
N LYS A 409 1.83 -4.63 -22.83
CA LYS A 409 3.20 -4.20 -23.13
C LYS A 409 3.33 -3.48 -24.49
N PRO A 410 2.68 -3.93 -25.59
CA PRO A 410 2.75 -3.20 -26.86
C PRO A 410 2.15 -1.80 -26.83
N ILE A 411 1.18 -1.55 -25.94
CA ILE A 411 0.60 -0.19 -25.74
C ILE A 411 1.55 0.64 -24.89
N PHE A 412 2.14 0.03 -23.86
CA PHE A 412 3.16 0.68 -23.05
C PHE A 412 4.33 1.16 -23.92
N GLU A 413 4.83 0.33 -24.82
CA GLU A 413 5.91 0.66 -25.76
C GLU A 413 5.56 1.79 -26.74
N GLN A 414 4.26 2.03 -26.99
CA GLN A 414 3.82 3.16 -27.79
C GLN A 414 3.83 4.47 -27.02
N LEU A 415 3.96 4.49 -25.69
CA LEU A 415 4.12 5.75 -24.97
C LEU A 415 5.45 6.42 -25.34
N ARG A 416 5.41 7.75 -25.48
CA ARG A 416 6.64 8.56 -25.66
C ARG A 416 7.64 8.24 -24.54
N GLU A 417 8.93 8.21 -24.88
CA GLU A 417 9.96 7.67 -23.98
C GLU A 417 10.08 8.44 -22.67
N ASP A 418 10.03 9.77 -22.72
CA ASP A 418 9.98 10.64 -21.54
C ASP A 418 8.79 10.32 -20.64
N VAL A 419 7.60 10.08 -21.21
CA VAL A 419 6.40 9.70 -20.46
C VAL A 419 6.57 8.31 -19.83
N ARG A 420 7.22 7.37 -20.52
CA ARG A 420 7.57 6.07 -19.92
C ARG A 420 8.56 6.21 -18.78
N ARG A 421 9.61 7.01 -18.95
CA ARG A 421 10.67 7.22 -17.96
C ARG A 421 10.16 7.96 -16.71
N GLU A 422 9.38 9.01 -16.90
CA GLU A 422 8.87 9.82 -15.80
C GLU A 422 7.65 9.16 -15.14
N LEU A 423 6.76 8.56 -15.93
CA LEU A 423 5.41 8.21 -15.49
C LEU A 423 4.98 6.77 -15.75
N GLY A 424 5.81 5.95 -16.40
CA GLY A 424 5.46 4.56 -16.73
C GLY A 424 5.05 3.71 -15.54
N ASP A 425 5.55 4.06 -14.35
CA ASP A 425 5.26 3.41 -13.06
C ASP A 425 3.89 3.81 -12.46
N PHE A 426 3.21 4.81 -13.03
CA PHE A 426 1.96 5.36 -12.52
C PHE A 426 0.79 5.25 -13.51
N ILE A 427 1.06 4.79 -14.74
CA ILE A 427 0.03 4.66 -15.77
C ILE A 427 -0.76 3.36 -15.55
N THR A 428 -2.01 3.49 -15.12
CA THR A 428 -2.91 2.34 -14.91
C THR A 428 -3.63 1.97 -16.21
N VAL A 429 -3.97 0.68 -16.38
CA VAL A 429 -4.73 0.20 -17.55
C VAL A 429 -6.14 0.83 -17.66
N THR A 430 -6.62 1.41 -16.57
CA THR A 430 -7.92 2.07 -16.43
C THR A 430 -7.79 3.59 -16.30
N GLU A 431 -6.66 4.19 -16.66
CA GLU A 431 -6.52 5.65 -16.60
C GLU A 431 -7.44 6.30 -17.65
N GLN A 432 -8.44 7.03 -17.17
CA GLN A 432 -9.57 7.51 -17.99
C GLN A 432 -9.47 9.00 -18.35
N ASP A 433 -8.66 9.77 -17.63
CA ASP A 433 -8.85 11.23 -17.53
C ASP A 433 -7.62 12.04 -17.94
N ILE A 434 -6.51 11.40 -18.33
CA ILE A 434 -5.32 12.06 -18.86
C ILE A 434 -5.01 11.52 -20.25
N LYS A 435 -4.87 12.43 -21.22
CA LYS A 435 -4.32 12.09 -22.53
C LYS A 435 -2.81 11.95 -22.41
N ARG A 436 -2.27 10.89 -23.00
CA ARG A 436 -0.83 10.64 -23.07
C ARG A 436 -0.37 10.73 -24.53
N PRO A 437 0.83 11.27 -24.79
CA PRO A 437 1.43 11.20 -26.11
C PRO A 437 1.90 9.77 -26.38
N PHE A 438 1.43 9.23 -27.50
CA PHE A 438 1.86 7.96 -28.06
C PHE A 438 2.62 8.18 -29.36
N VAL A 439 3.54 7.27 -29.68
CA VAL A 439 4.32 7.18 -30.92
C VAL A 439 3.88 5.94 -31.67
N CYS A 440 3.49 6.13 -32.94
CA CYS A 440 2.85 5.04 -33.68
C CYS A 440 3.92 4.07 -34.14
N SER A 441 3.91 2.85 -33.62
CA SER A 441 4.88 1.83 -34.02
C SER A 441 4.84 1.48 -35.52
N LYS A 442 3.81 1.91 -36.27
CA LYS A 442 3.68 1.69 -37.72
C LYS A 442 4.17 2.86 -38.57
N CYS A 443 3.93 4.10 -38.16
CA CYS A 443 4.19 5.28 -38.99
C CYS A 443 5.07 6.34 -38.30
N GLY A 444 5.52 6.10 -37.07
CA GLY A 444 6.32 7.04 -36.28
C GLY A 444 5.58 8.28 -35.78
N SER A 445 4.39 8.58 -36.32
CA SER A 445 3.64 9.79 -35.95
C SER A 445 3.22 9.78 -34.48
N THR A 446 3.29 10.95 -33.85
CA THR A 446 2.79 11.17 -32.50
C THR A 446 1.29 11.44 -32.51
N TRP A 447 0.59 10.99 -31.46
CA TRP A 447 -0.80 11.39 -31.20
C TRP A 447 -1.11 11.35 -29.71
N GLU A 448 -2.09 12.13 -29.27
CA GLU A 448 -2.54 12.14 -27.88
C GLU A 448 -3.85 11.37 -27.70
N GLN A 449 -3.93 10.53 -26.67
CA GLN A 449 -5.14 9.75 -26.38
C GLN A 449 -5.22 9.30 -24.91
N TYR A 450 -6.43 8.99 -24.43
CA TYR A 450 -6.60 8.35 -23.12
C TYR A 450 -6.11 6.89 -23.13
N VAL A 451 -5.36 6.49 -22.10
CA VAL A 451 -4.82 5.12 -21.99
C VAL A 451 -5.94 4.08 -22.02
N LYS A 452 -7.03 4.29 -21.26
CA LYS A 452 -8.26 3.47 -21.33
C LYS A 452 -8.75 3.26 -22.76
N ALA A 453 -8.79 4.32 -23.57
CA ALA A 453 -9.31 4.24 -24.93
C ALA A 453 -8.38 3.41 -25.82
N VAL A 454 -7.06 3.58 -25.67
CA VAL A 454 -6.07 2.77 -26.40
C VAL A 454 -6.14 1.30 -25.95
N VAL A 455 -6.21 1.02 -24.65
CA VAL A 455 -6.37 -0.32 -24.07
C VAL A 455 -7.64 -1.01 -24.53
N ALA A 456 -8.79 -0.33 -24.44
CA ALA A 456 -10.08 -0.87 -24.90
C ALA A 456 -10.03 -1.17 -26.40
N ASN A 457 -9.46 -0.26 -27.19
CA ASN A 457 -9.29 -0.44 -28.62
C ASN A 457 -8.39 -1.64 -28.96
N PHE A 458 -7.30 -1.80 -28.25
CA PHE A 458 -6.37 -2.90 -28.42
C PHE A 458 -7.03 -4.24 -28.02
N ARG A 459 -7.72 -4.29 -26.88
CA ARG A 459 -8.44 -5.47 -26.41
C ARG A 459 -9.52 -5.92 -27.40
N ASN A 460 -10.32 -4.98 -27.90
CA ASN A 460 -11.43 -5.24 -28.82
C ASN A 460 -10.99 -5.51 -30.27
N SER A 461 -9.71 -5.31 -30.60
CA SER A 461 -9.18 -5.64 -31.92
C SER A 461 -8.87 -7.13 -32.03
N LYS A 462 -9.47 -7.81 -33.02
CA LYS A 462 -9.15 -9.22 -33.35
C LYS A 462 -7.65 -9.42 -33.64
N ARG A 463 -7.00 -8.41 -34.22
CA ARG A 463 -5.56 -8.42 -34.57
C ARG A 463 -4.68 -7.71 -33.54
N LYS A 464 -5.23 -7.35 -32.36
CA LYS A 464 -4.52 -6.56 -31.34
C LYS A 464 -3.81 -5.33 -31.94
N ALA A 465 -4.53 -4.65 -32.83
CA ALA A 465 -3.97 -3.53 -33.59
C ALA A 465 -3.47 -2.43 -32.65
N THR A 466 -2.18 -2.15 -32.77
CA THR A 466 -1.48 -1.03 -32.13
C THR A 466 -1.31 0.11 -33.15
N GLY A 467 -1.32 1.36 -32.69
CA GLY A 467 -1.00 2.52 -33.53
C GLY A 467 -2.04 3.64 -33.51
N CYS A 468 -1.69 4.75 -34.15
CA CYS A 468 -2.50 5.96 -34.18
C CYS A 468 -3.88 5.69 -34.83
N PRO A 469 -4.89 6.56 -34.59
CA PRO A 469 -6.24 6.42 -35.15
C PRO A 469 -6.27 6.21 -36.66
N THR A 470 -5.29 6.78 -37.39
CA THR A 470 -5.11 6.64 -38.84
C THR A 470 -4.65 5.24 -39.22
N CYS A 471 -3.57 4.73 -38.63
CA CYS A 471 -3.04 3.38 -38.91
C CYS A 471 -3.93 2.26 -38.37
N ALA A 472 -4.76 2.56 -37.38
CA ALA A 472 -5.73 1.62 -36.81
C ALA A 472 -7.10 1.67 -37.50
N ASN A 473 -7.34 2.57 -38.46
CA ASN A 473 -8.65 2.82 -39.08
C ASN A 473 -9.78 3.10 -38.06
N LYS A 474 -9.46 3.74 -36.91
CA LYS A 474 -10.42 3.97 -35.81
C LYS A 474 -10.89 5.41 -35.64
N ASN A 475 -10.42 6.34 -36.47
CA ASN A 475 -10.92 7.71 -36.45
C ASN A 475 -12.34 7.76 -37.06
N LYS A 476 -13.38 7.76 -36.22
CA LYS A 476 -14.79 7.74 -36.66
C LYS A 476 -15.16 8.94 -37.51
N GLU A 477 -14.69 10.14 -37.16
CA GLU A 477 -14.99 11.38 -37.89
C GLU A 477 -14.30 11.40 -39.25
N LEU A 478 -13.01 11.08 -39.29
CA LEU A 478 -12.28 10.96 -40.56
C LEU A 478 -12.87 9.87 -41.44
N ASN A 479 -13.20 8.70 -40.87
CA ASN A 479 -13.84 7.63 -41.63
C ASN A 479 -15.24 8.04 -42.13
N ALA A 480 -15.99 8.85 -41.38
CA ALA A 480 -17.28 9.37 -41.85
C ALA A 480 -17.10 10.35 -43.01
N LYS A 481 -16.09 11.24 -42.95
CA LYS A 481 -15.74 12.16 -44.03
C LYS A 481 -15.28 11.40 -45.28
N LEU A 482 -14.32 10.49 -45.13
CA LEU A 482 -13.81 9.64 -46.21
C LEU A 482 -14.90 8.73 -46.79
N LYS A 483 -15.86 8.28 -45.98
CA LYS A 483 -17.00 7.50 -46.45
C LYS A 483 -17.95 8.35 -47.30
N LYS A 484 -18.24 9.60 -46.90
CA LYS A 484 -19.00 10.54 -47.72
C LYS A 484 -18.28 10.83 -49.04
N GLU A 485 -16.98 11.06 -48.99
CA GLU A 485 -16.13 11.30 -50.16
C GLU A 485 -16.06 10.08 -51.09
N ALA A 486 -15.96 8.87 -50.53
CA ALA A 486 -16.06 7.63 -51.28
C ALA A 486 -17.40 7.51 -52.03
N PHE A 487 -18.51 7.93 -51.41
CA PHE A 487 -19.80 7.96 -52.09
C PHE A 487 -19.86 8.99 -53.21
N THR A 488 -19.31 10.19 -53.01
CA THR A 488 -19.22 11.22 -54.05
C THR A 488 -18.41 10.72 -55.24
N LEU A 489 -17.23 10.13 -54.99
CA LEU A 489 -16.38 9.56 -56.04
C LEU A 489 -17.07 8.38 -56.75
N ARG A 490 -17.80 7.54 -56.02
CA ARG A 490 -18.57 6.44 -56.63
C ARG A 490 -19.69 6.97 -57.53
N LYS A 491 -20.41 8.03 -57.12
CA LYS A 491 -21.41 8.71 -57.97
C LYS A 491 -20.80 9.34 -59.22
N ALA A 492 -19.56 9.82 -59.12
CA ALA A 492 -18.82 10.36 -60.25
C ALA A 492 -18.21 9.28 -61.18
N GLY A 493 -18.60 8.00 -61.01
CA GLY A 493 -18.21 6.91 -61.92
C GLY A 493 -16.86 6.25 -61.61
N PHE A 494 -16.19 6.60 -60.51
CA PHE A 494 -14.90 6.02 -60.17
C PHE A 494 -15.04 4.54 -59.77
N THR A 495 -14.09 3.71 -60.21
CA THR A 495 -14.01 2.31 -59.82
C THR A 495 -13.58 2.18 -58.37
N GLN A 496 -13.99 1.08 -57.71
CA GLN A 496 -13.60 0.81 -56.31
C GLN A 496 -12.08 0.85 -56.10
N LYS A 497 -11.30 0.36 -57.07
CA LYS A 497 -9.83 0.41 -57.05
C LYS A 497 -9.32 1.85 -57.05
N LYS A 498 -9.87 2.70 -57.91
CA LYS A 498 -9.45 4.10 -58.01
C LYS A 498 -9.84 4.92 -56.77
N ILE A 499 -11.02 4.66 -56.21
CA ILE A 499 -11.45 5.26 -54.91
C ILE A 499 -10.50 4.83 -53.78
N ALA A 500 -10.09 3.57 -53.75
CA ALA A 500 -9.17 3.03 -52.75
C ALA A 500 -7.79 3.73 -52.83
N GLU A 501 -7.27 3.93 -54.04
CA GLU A 501 -6.04 4.68 -54.30
C GLU A 501 -6.17 6.16 -53.89
N THR A 502 -7.25 6.84 -54.32
CA THR A 502 -7.49 8.26 -54.01
C THR A 502 -7.61 8.54 -52.52
N LEU A 503 -8.29 7.67 -51.77
CA LEU A 503 -8.53 7.87 -50.34
C LEU A 503 -7.45 7.23 -49.45
N GLY A 504 -6.43 6.60 -50.04
CA GLY A 504 -5.38 5.89 -49.30
C GLY A 504 -5.93 4.77 -48.42
N LYS A 505 -6.93 4.02 -48.89
CA LYS A 505 -7.59 2.94 -48.14
C LYS A 505 -7.51 1.61 -48.88
N HIS A 506 -7.58 0.52 -48.13
CA HIS A 506 -7.59 -0.81 -48.72
C HIS A 506 -8.90 -1.07 -49.48
N PRO A 507 -8.89 -1.72 -50.66
CA PRO A 507 -10.09 -1.97 -51.47
C PRO A 507 -11.24 -2.63 -50.71
N THR A 508 -10.96 -3.54 -49.78
CA THR A 508 -12.00 -4.20 -48.94
C THR A 508 -12.70 -3.24 -47.98
N THR A 509 -12.02 -2.18 -47.53
CA THR A 509 -12.63 -1.14 -46.68
C THR A 509 -13.61 -0.30 -47.49
N ILE A 510 -13.22 0.07 -48.73
CA ILE A 510 -14.09 0.79 -49.66
C ILE A 510 -15.32 -0.07 -50.03
N SER A 511 -15.14 -1.36 -50.34
CA SER A 511 -16.27 -2.28 -50.61
C SER A 511 -17.28 -2.29 -49.45
N SER A 512 -16.81 -2.38 -48.21
CA SER A 512 -17.68 -2.36 -47.03
C SER A 512 -18.45 -1.03 -46.88
N TRP A 513 -17.82 0.10 -47.23
CA TRP A 513 -18.48 1.40 -47.20
C TRP A 513 -19.54 1.53 -48.30
N LEU A 514 -19.24 1.07 -49.52
CA LEU A 514 -20.09 1.14 -50.69
C LEU A 514 -21.24 0.11 -50.72
N LYS A 515 -21.11 -1.02 -50.00
CA LYS A 515 -22.17 -2.04 -49.91
C LYS A 515 -23.54 -1.52 -49.43
N LYS A 516 -23.57 -0.45 -48.63
CA LYS A 516 -24.83 0.19 -48.19
C LYS A 516 -25.38 1.21 -49.20
N PHE A 517 -24.55 1.64 -50.14
CA PHE A 517 -24.91 2.59 -51.19
C PHE A 517 -25.49 1.90 -52.42
N GLU A 518 -25.06 0.67 -52.70
CA GLU A 518 -25.58 -0.18 -53.78
C GLU A 518 -26.87 -0.95 -53.38
N ALA A 519 -27.39 -0.71 -52.17
CA ALA A 519 -28.65 -1.27 -51.67
C ALA A 519 -29.85 -0.30 -51.81
N PHE A 520 -29.61 0.84 -52.44
CA PHE A 520 -30.57 1.86 -52.87
C PHE A 520 -30.25 2.21 -54.33
#